data_AF-A0A7W2CCF0-F1
#
_entry.id   AF-A0A7W2CCF0-F1
#
_cell.length_a   1.000
_cell.length_b   1.000
_cell.length_c   1.000
_cell.angle_alpha   90.00
_cell.angle_beta   90.00
_cell.angle_gamma   90.00
#
_symmetry.space_group_name_H-M   'P 1'
#
loop_
_entity.id
_entity.type
_entity.pdbx_description
1 polymer ?
#
loop_
_entity_poly.entity_id
_entity_poly.type
_entity_poly.pdbx_seq_one_letter_code
_entity_poly.pdbx_strand_id
1 'polypeptide(L)'
;MPAWTWNIKLPEGSDVVIFDLDGVISDASHRQHFLKNSEKDWDGFFSACTADPPIASGVQLINLISESKGIVILTARPVTIQSETLDWLNHHDISWNALIMRSEQDHQGSDEMKRSAIGEILAATFNPILVFDDDPKNIAMFEKHNIPSVSVHSGYYD
;
A
#
# COMPACT_ATOMS: atom_id res chain seq x y z
N MET A 1 0.16 -3.01 15.79
CA MET A 1 0.23 -4.06 14.75
C MET A 1 -0.66 -3.57 13.62
N PRO A 2 -0.17 -3.54 12.38
CA PRO A 2 -0.97 -3.13 11.23
C PRO A 2 -2.24 -3.98 11.08
N ALA A 3 -3.26 -3.39 10.50
CA ALA A 3 -4.59 -4.00 10.39
C ALA A 3 -4.68 -4.82 9.10
N TRP A 4 -4.95 -6.12 9.23
CA TRP A 4 -5.09 -7.04 8.10
C TRP A 4 -6.55 -7.22 7.68
N THR A 5 -6.78 -7.36 6.38
CA THR A 5 -8.05 -7.78 5.80
C THR A 5 -7.77 -8.75 4.67
N TRP A 6 -8.47 -9.88 4.66
CA TRP A 6 -8.32 -10.93 3.65
C TRP A 6 -9.48 -10.87 2.65
N ASN A 7 -9.16 -10.84 1.36
CA ASN A 7 -10.11 -11.09 0.28
C ASN A 7 -10.07 -12.58 -0.09
N ILE A 8 -8.88 -13.07 -0.44
CA ILE A 8 -8.63 -14.46 -0.84
C ILE A 8 -7.41 -14.95 -0.07
N LYS A 9 -7.60 -15.98 0.77
CA LYS A 9 -6.49 -16.57 1.55
C LYS A 9 -5.43 -17.20 0.64
N LEU A 10 -4.18 -17.01 1.03
CA LEU A 10 -3.03 -17.63 0.37
C LEU A 10 -2.55 -18.85 1.18
N PRO A 11 -2.07 -19.91 0.52
CA PRO A 11 -1.33 -20.98 1.18
C PRO A 11 -0.06 -20.44 1.88
N GLU A 12 0.31 -21.06 2.99
CA GLU A 12 1.62 -20.86 3.62
C GLU A 12 2.76 -21.13 2.61
N GLY A 13 3.83 -20.32 2.66
CA GLY A 13 4.95 -20.41 1.73
C GLY A 13 4.72 -19.75 0.37
N SER A 14 3.55 -19.12 0.14
CA SER A 14 3.28 -18.45 -1.13
C SER A 14 4.26 -17.29 -1.39
N ASP A 15 4.72 -17.18 -2.64
CA ASP A 15 5.36 -15.97 -3.13
C ASP A 15 4.32 -14.84 -3.20
N VAL A 16 4.67 -13.69 -2.63
CA VAL A 16 3.82 -12.50 -2.65
C VAL A 16 4.54 -11.31 -3.26
N VAL A 17 3.79 -10.53 -4.04
CA VAL A 17 4.20 -9.21 -4.52
C VAL A 17 3.40 -8.18 -3.75
N ILE A 18 4.12 -7.20 -3.21
CA ILE A 18 3.55 -6.14 -2.38
C ILE A 18 3.42 -4.87 -3.22
N PHE A 19 2.27 -4.23 -3.13
CA PHE A 19 2.02 -2.94 -3.75
C PHE A 19 1.64 -1.93 -2.68
N ASP A 20 2.28 -0.76 -2.68
CA ASP A 20 1.65 0.42 -2.11
C ASP A 20 0.39 0.78 -2.91
N LEU A 21 -0.49 1.58 -2.31
CA LEU A 21 -1.70 2.06 -2.96
C LEU A 21 -1.54 3.48 -3.52
N ASP A 22 -1.16 4.46 -2.72
CA ASP A 22 -1.22 5.88 -3.08
C ASP A 22 0.05 6.28 -3.84
N GLY A 23 -0.06 6.63 -5.11
CA GLY A 23 1.09 6.92 -5.98
C GLY A 23 1.59 5.72 -6.79
N VAL A 24 1.03 4.53 -6.53
CA VAL A 24 1.32 3.30 -7.29
C VAL A 24 0.10 2.82 -8.06
N ILE A 25 -1.06 2.67 -7.40
CA ILE A 25 -2.32 2.19 -8.01
C ILE A 25 -3.40 3.27 -7.98
N SER A 26 -3.45 4.06 -6.91
CA SER A 26 -4.41 5.14 -6.66
C SER A 26 -3.70 6.48 -6.78
N ASP A 27 -4.21 7.40 -7.60
CA ASP A 27 -3.64 8.73 -7.70
C ASP A 27 -4.20 9.66 -6.61
N ALA A 28 -3.40 9.91 -5.59
CA ALA A 28 -3.68 10.85 -4.51
C ALA A 28 -3.27 12.31 -4.84
N SER A 29 -2.88 12.63 -6.08
CA SER A 29 -2.32 13.93 -6.46
C SER A 29 -3.23 15.11 -6.09
N HIS A 30 -4.56 14.98 -6.28
CA HIS A 30 -5.50 16.06 -5.98
C HIS A 30 -5.58 16.38 -4.50
N ARG A 31 -5.26 15.43 -3.61
CA ARG A 31 -5.32 15.60 -2.15
C ARG A 31 -3.95 15.90 -1.53
N GLN A 32 -2.85 15.83 -2.28
CA GLN A 32 -1.51 16.21 -1.77
C GLN A 32 -1.43 17.64 -1.20
N HIS A 33 -2.31 18.56 -1.63
CA HIS A 33 -2.34 19.92 -1.11
C HIS A 33 -2.63 20.01 0.40
N PHE A 34 -3.34 19.03 0.99
CA PHE A 34 -3.58 18.96 2.44
C PHE A 34 -2.28 18.79 3.26
N LEU A 35 -1.21 18.28 2.63
CA LEU A 35 0.05 17.97 3.29
C LEU A 35 1.16 19.00 3.03
N LYS A 36 0.88 20.04 2.23
CA LYS A 36 1.87 21.07 1.84
C LYS A 36 2.08 22.17 2.88
N ASN A 37 1.13 22.34 3.81
CA ASN A 37 1.22 23.35 4.86
C ASN A 37 2.17 22.89 6.00
N SER A 38 2.60 23.84 6.83
CA SER A 38 3.42 23.54 8.02
C SER A 38 2.72 22.60 8.99
N GLU A 39 1.40 22.77 9.13
CA GLU A 39 0.51 21.83 9.81
C GLU A 39 -0.21 21.01 8.74
N LYS A 40 0.02 19.69 8.78
CA LYS A 40 -0.55 18.75 7.80
C LYS A 40 -1.98 18.38 8.20
N ASP A 41 -2.92 18.51 7.27
CA ASP A 41 -4.30 18.09 7.45
C ASP A 41 -4.47 16.63 7.00
N TRP A 42 -4.15 15.70 7.91
CA TRP A 42 -4.28 14.28 7.61
C TRP A 42 -5.74 13.82 7.47
N ASP A 43 -6.66 14.41 8.23
CA ASP A 43 -8.07 14.06 8.17
C ASP A 43 -8.69 14.47 6.82
N GLY A 44 -8.39 15.69 6.36
CA GLY A 44 -8.73 16.16 5.01
C GLY A 44 -8.09 15.31 3.92
N PHE A 45 -6.81 14.97 4.08
CA PHE A 45 -6.10 14.11 3.13
C PHE A 45 -6.74 12.72 2.99
N PHE A 46 -7.10 12.06 4.10
CA PHE A 46 -7.64 10.70 4.04
C PHE A 46 -9.12 10.66 3.67
N SER A 47 -9.93 11.62 4.12
CA SER A 47 -11.36 11.68 3.77
C SER A 47 -11.62 11.94 2.28
N ALA A 48 -10.65 12.53 1.56
CA ALA A 48 -10.74 12.80 0.13
C ALA A 48 -10.38 11.60 -0.78
N CYS A 49 -10.04 10.44 -0.23
CA CYS A 49 -9.49 9.30 -0.98
C CYS A 49 -10.47 8.63 -1.97
N THR A 50 -11.78 8.79 -1.75
CA THR A 50 -12.82 8.18 -2.62
C THR A 50 -12.85 8.79 -4.02
N ALA A 51 -12.24 9.97 -4.20
CA ALA A 51 -12.16 10.67 -5.48
C ALA A 51 -10.84 10.40 -6.25
N ASP A 52 -9.95 9.56 -5.71
CA ASP A 52 -8.68 9.21 -6.37
C ASP A 52 -8.95 8.51 -7.71
N PRO A 53 -8.43 9.00 -8.85
CA PRO A 53 -8.48 8.23 -10.08
C PRO A 53 -7.47 7.06 -10.04
N PRO A 54 -7.72 5.97 -10.77
CA PRO A 54 -6.75 4.89 -10.87
C PRO A 54 -5.54 5.30 -11.72
N ILE A 55 -4.35 4.88 -11.30
CA ILE A 55 -3.13 4.93 -12.10
C ILE A 55 -3.15 3.72 -13.03
N ALA A 56 -3.45 3.97 -14.31
CA ALA A 56 -3.70 2.90 -15.29
C ALA A 56 -2.57 1.85 -15.38
N SER A 57 -1.31 2.28 -15.32
CA SER A 57 -0.15 1.36 -15.32
C SER A 57 -0.09 0.50 -14.06
N GLY A 58 -0.39 1.08 -12.89
CA GLY A 58 -0.44 0.36 -11.62
C GLY A 58 -1.54 -0.70 -11.62
N VAL A 59 -2.74 -0.32 -12.02
CA VAL A 59 -3.90 -1.25 -12.15
C VAL A 59 -3.59 -2.40 -13.11
N GLN A 60 -2.99 -2.11 -14.27
CA GLN A 60 -2.64 -3.16 -15.22
C GLN A 60 -1.57 -4.09 -14.65
N LEU A 61 -0.56 -3.54 -13.97
CA LEU A 61 0.54 -4.33 -13.42
C LEU A 61 0.09 -5.27 -12.30
N ILE A 62 -0.65 -4.77 -11.31
CA ILE A 62 -1.14 -5.58 -10.19
C ILE A 62 -2.03 -6.73 -10.70
N ASN A 63 -2.92 -6.44 -11.65
CA ASN A 63 -3.82 -7.45 -12.21
C ASN A 63 -3.04 -8.51 -13.02
N LEU A 64 -2.04 -8.12 -13.82
CA LEU A 64 -1.19 -9.10 -14.54
C LEU A 64 -0.39 -10.00 -13.58
N ILE A 65 0.17 -9.44 -12.52
CA ILE A 65 0.94 -10.22 -11.54
C ILE A 65 0.02 -11.17 -10.74
N SER A 66 -1.23 -10.75 -10.46
CA SER A 66 -2.20 -11.53 -9.70
C SER A 66 -2.56 -12.88 -10.34
N GLU A 67 -2.34 -13.04 -11.65
CA GLU A 67 -2.57 -14.29 -12.36
C GLU A 67 -1.64 -15.42 -11.91
N SER A 68 -0.51 -15.10 -11.26
CA SER A 68 0.52 -16.09 -10.91
C SER A 68 1.13 -15.94 -9.51
N LYS A 69 0.87 -14.84 -8.80
CA LYS A 69 1.44 -14.55 -7.48
C LYS A 69 0.38 -14.06 -6.51
N GLY A 70 0.63 -14.23 -5.22
CA GLY A 70 -0.18 -13.60 -4.19
C GLY A 70 0.04 -12.09 -4.19
N ILE A 71 -1.02 -11.33 -4.02
CA ILE A 71 -0.99 -9.86 -4.00
C ILE A 71 -1.30 -9.35 -2.60
N VAL A 72 -0.37 -8.60 -2.03
CA VAL A 72 -0.57 -7.87 -0.78
C VAL A 72 -0.56 -6.37 -1.08
N ILE A 73 -1.67 -5.69 -0.79
CA ILE A 73 -1.70 -4.22 -0.79
C ILE A 73 -1.28 -3.77 0.61
N LEU A 74 -0.19 -3.00 0.69
CA LEU A 74 0.37 -2.48 1.95
C LEU A 74 0.39 -0.95 1.92
N THR A 75 -0.58 -0.34 2.60
CA THR A 75 -0.83 1.11 2.53
C THR A 75 -0.74 1.79 3.89
N ALA A 76 -0.26 3.03 3.90
CA ALA A 76 -0.27 3.88 5.08
C ALA A 76 -1.64 4.52 5.37
N ARG A 77 -2.66 4.31 4.53
CA ARG A 77 -4.04 4.71 4.81
C ARG A 77 -4.49 4.14 6.17
N PRO A 78 -5.11 4.95 7.04
CA PRO A 78 -5.58 4.48 8.35
C PRO A 78 -6.77 3.53 8.19
N VAL A 79 -6.89 2.58 9.10
CA VAL A 79 -8.01 1.62 9.15
C VAL A 79 -9.38 2.32 9.29
N THR A 80 -9.41 3.57 9.76
CA THR A 80 -10.63 4.39 9.83
C THR A 80 -11.28 4.64 8.47
N ILE A 81 -10.51 4.56 7.36
CA ILE A 81 -11.01 4.68 5.98
C ILE A 81 -10.97 3.35 5.22
N GLN A 82 -11.04 2.23 5.95
CA GLN A 82 -10.96 0.89 5.36
C GLN A 82 -12.14 0.63 4.42
N SER A 83 -13.37 1.02 4.80
CA SER A 83 -14.55 0.78 3.95
C SER A 83 -14.39 1.46 2.61
N GLU A 84 -14.00 2.73 2.62
CA GLU A 84 -13.77 3.56 1.43
C GLU A 84 -12.65 2.97 0.56
N THR A 85 -11.60 2.46 1.18
CA THR A 85 -10.48 1.82 0.47
C THR A 85 -10.93 0.52 -0.19
N LEU A 86 -11.70 -0.32 0.49
CA LEU A 86 -12.22 -1.57 -0.06
C LEU A 86 -13.22 -1.32 -1.20
N ASP A 87 -14.11 -0.34 -1.02
CA ASP A 87 -15.07 0.07 -2.05
C ASP A 87 -14.35 0.59 -3.30
N TRP A 88 -13.29 1.38 -3.12
CA TRP A 88 -12.44 1.87 -4.21
C TRP A 88 -11.74 0.73 -4.96
N LEU A 89 -11.14 -0.22 -4.25
CA LEU A 89 -10.49 -1.39 -4.86
C LEU A 89 -11.46 -2.24 -5.67
N ASN A 90 -12.69 -2.43 -5.16
CA ASN A 90 -13.73 -3.16 -5.86
C ASN A 90 -14.28 -2.38 -7.07
N HIS A 91 -14.47 -1.06 -6.94
CA HIS A 91 -14.96 -0.21 -8.03
C HIS A 91 -14.02 -0.19 -9.24
N HIS A 92 -12.70 -0.32 -9.01
CA HIS A 92 -11.67 -0.29 -10.05
C HIS A 92 -11.15 -1.68 -10.45
N ASP A 93 -11.84 -2.76 -10.09
CA ASP A 93 -11.50 -4.14 -10.45
C ASP A 93 -10.04 -4.51 -10.12
N ILE A 94 -9.59 -4.15 -8.92
CA ILE A 94 -8.23 -4.46 -8.45
C ILE A 94 -8.20 -5.88 -7.88
N SER A 95 -7.32 -6.73 -8.40
CA SER A 95 -7.08 -8.08 -7.88
C SER A 95 -6.12 -8.04 -6.69
N TRP A 96 -6.57 -8.52 -5.52
CA TRP A 96 -5.75 -8.58 -4.30
C TRP A 96 -6.14 -9.76 -3.39
N ASN A 97 -5.16 -10.26 -2.62
CA ASN A 97 -5.38 -11.32 -1.62
C ASN A 97 -5.52 -10.77 -0.20
N ALA A 98 -4.61 -9.88 0.18
CA ALA A 98 -4.62 -9.22 1.49
C ALA A 98 -4.42 -7.71 1.37
N LEU A 99 -5.08 -6.98 2.25
CA LEU A 99 -4.91 -5.55 2.47
C LEU A 99 -4.36 -5.35 3.89
N ILE A 100 -3.26 -4.62 4.00
CA ILE A 100 -2.62 -4.26 5.25
C ILE A 100 -2.63 -2.74 5.37
N MET A 101 -3.28 -2.23 6.42
CA MET A 101 -3.50 -0.80 6.67
C MET A 101 -2.89 -0.34 7.98
N ARG A 102 -2.75 0.98 8.15
CA ARG A 102 -2.27 1.59 9.39
C ARG A 102 -3.31 1.43 10.50
N SER A 103 -2.92 0.85 11.63
CA SER A 103 -3.78 0.79 12.83
C SER A 103 -3.96 2.17 13.45
N GLU A 104 -5.09 2.40 14.13
CA GLU A 104 -5.38 3.69 14.79
C GLU A 104 -4.31 4.10 15.84
N GLN A 105 -3.66 3.12 16.47
CA GLN A 105 -2.65 3.37 17.51
C GLN A 105 -1.24 3.61 16.93
N ASP A 106 -1.08 3.57 15.61
CA ASP A 106 0.23 3.71 14.96
C ASP A 106 0.45 5.13 14.43
N HIS A 107 1.28 5.87 15.17
CA HIS A 107 1.68 7.24 14.87
C HIS A 107 3.09 7.34 14.26
N GLN A 108 3.71 6.21 13.90
CA GLN A 108 5.05 6.16 13.31
C GLN A 108 5.07 6.53 11.83
N GLY A 109 6.28 6.70 11.27
CA GLY A 109 6.46 6.88 9.84
C GLY A 109 5.87 5.74 9.00
N SER A 110 5.58 5.99 7.72
CA SER A 110 5.15 4.93 6.80
C SER A 110 6.18 3.79 6.73
N ASP A 111 7.46 4.13 6.70
CA ASP A 111 8.56 3.19 6.62
C ASP A 111 8.64 2.27 7.85
N GLU A 112 8.44 2.82 9.05
CA GLU A 112 8.41 2.07 10.31
C GLU A 112 7.18 1.16 10.38
N MET A 113 6.01 1.67 10.02
CA MET A 113 4.76 0.89 9.94
C MET A 113 4.91 -0.27 8.95
N LYS A 114 5.41 -0.01 7.74
CA LYS A 114 5.59 -1.02 6.70
C LYS A 114 6.65 -2.04 7.08
N ARG A 115 7.71 -1.63 7.79
CA ARG A 115 8.69 -2.56 8.39
C ARG A 115 8.01 -3.54 9.35
N SER A 116 7.11 -3.06 10.21
CA SER A 116 6.33 -3.93 11.09
C SER A 116 5.44 -4.90 10.31
N ALA A 117 4.76 -4.43 9.26
CA ALA A 117 3.96 -5.26 8.38
C ALA A 117 4.77 -6.37 7.68
N ILE A 118 5.97 -6.05 7.19
CA ILE A 118 6.91 -7.04 6.64
C ILE A 118 7.24 -8.13 7.66
N GLY A 119 7.49 -7.74 8.92
CA GLY A 119 7.73 -8.71 9.99
C GLY A 119 6.58 -9.70 10.14
N GLU A 120 5.34 -9.22 10.06
CA GLU A 120 4.14 -10.07 10.13
C GLU A 120 3.96 -10.94 8.87
N ILE A 121 4.24 -10.42 7.67
CA ILE A 121 4.21 -11.18 6.41
C ILE A 121 5.19 -12.36 6.47
N LEU A 122 6.41 -12.13 6.95
CA LEU A 122 7.43 -13.17 7.11
C LEU A 122 7.07 -14.17 8.21
N ALA A 123 6.51 -13.69 9.33
CA ALA A 123 6.04 -14.55 10.41
C ALA A 123 4.85 -15.43 9.99
N ALA A 124 4.04 -14.96 9.05
CA ALA A 124 2.98 -15.71 8.38
C ALA A 124 3.49 -16.58 7.22
N THR A 125 4.82 -16.78 7.14
CA THR A 125 5.53 -17.66 6.20
C THR A 125 5.30 -17.36 4.72
N PHE A 126 4.90 -16.12 4.39
CA PHE A 126 4.90 -15.65 3.01
C PHE A 126 6.28 -15.20 2.58
N ASN A 127 6.57 -15.34 1.29
CA ASN A 127 7.84 -14.96 0.68
C ASN A 127 7.66 -13.66 -0.13
N PRO A 128 7.96 -12.47 0.42
CA PRO A 128 7.88 -11.21 -0.33
C PRO A 128 9.01 -11.16 -1.37
N ILE A 129 8.66 -11.35 -2.64
CA ILE A 129 9.63 -11.44 -3.73
C ILE A 129 9.86 -10.11 -4.45
N LEU A 130 8.91 -9.16 -4.34
CA LEU A 130 9.00 -7.85 -4.98
C LEU A 130 8.04 -6.86 -4.32
N VAL A 131 8.46 -5.59 -4.21
CA VAL A 131 7.64 -4.49 -3.71
C VAL A 131 7.60 -3.34 -4.70
N PHE A 132 6.43 -2.71 -4.88
CA PHE A 132 6.26 -1.45 -5.60
C PHE A 132 5.82 -0.36 -4.61
N ASP A 133 6.59 0.71 -4.50
CA ASP A 133 6.32 1.83 -3.59
C ASP A 133 6.84 3.13 -4.23
N ASP A 134 6.19 4.26 -3.97
CA ASP A 134 6.58 5.55 -4.52
C ASP A 134 7.40 6.39 -3.52
N ASP A 135 7.26 6.16 -2.21
CA ASP A 135 7.98 6.90 -1.17
C ASP A 135 9.45 6.41 -1.06
N PRO A 136 10.44 7.28 -1.31
CA PRO A 136 11.85 6.91 -1.21
C PRO A 136 12.26 6.37 0.16
N LYS A 137 11.58 6.77 1.25
CA LYS A 137 11.84 6.24 2.60
C LYS A 137 11.38 4.80 2.75
N ASN A 138 10.23 4.47 2.18
CA ASN A 138 9.73 3.09 2.17
C ASN A 138 10.67 2.20 1.34
N ILE A 139 11.08 2.66 0.15
CA ILE A 139 12.04 1.97 -0.72
C ILE A 139 13.35 1.69 0.03
N ALA A 140 13.98 2.72 0.61
CA ALA A 140 15.21 2.56 1.37
C ALA A 140 15.04 1.60 2.56
N MET A 141 13.87 1.59 3.19
CA MET A 141 13.53 0.64 4.25
C MET A 141 13.47 -0.80 3.73
N PHE A 142 12.77 -1.07 2.62
CA PHE A 142 12.70 -2.41 2.02
C PHE A 142 14.08 -2.93 1.60
N GLU A 143 14.87 -2.09 0.92
CA GLU A 143 16.23 -2.43 0.50
C GLU A 143 17.14 -2.76 1.69
N LYS A 144 17.07 -1.98 2.78
CA LYS A 144 17.81 -2.25 4.02
C LYS A 144 17.48 -3.62 4.64
N HIS A 145 16.29 -4.16 4.35
CA HIS A 145 15.86 -5.49 4.81
C HIS A 145 16.03 -6.57 3.73
N ASN A 146 16.76 -6.29 2.65
CA ASN A 146 17.00 -7.19 1.52
C ASN A 146 15.72 -7.65 0.82
N ILE A 147 14.70 -6.79 0.79
CA ILE A 147 13.48 -7.04 0.02
C ILE A 147 13.62 -6.33 -1.33
N PRO A 148 13.58 -7.07 -2.45
CA PRO A 148 13.62 -6.47 -3.78
C PRO A 148 12.50 -5.45 -3.93
N SER A 149 12.82 -4.23 -4.36
CA SER A 149 11.86 -3.14 -4.49
C SER A 149 12.04 -2.37 -5.78
N VAL A 150 10.95 -1.81 -6.28
CA VAL A 150 10.88 -0.97 -7.46
C VAL A 150 10.28 0.36 -7.03
N SER A 151 11.06 1.43 -7.13
CA SER A 151 10.56 2.78 -6.92
C SER A 151 9.67 3.18 -8.09
N VAL A 152 8.45 3.62 -7.78
CA VAL A 152 7.48 4.15 -8.74
C VAL A 152 7.49 5.67 -8.65
N HIS A 153 7.56 6.35 -9.79
CA HIS A 153 7.51 7.81 -9.80
C HIS A 153 6.07 8.30 -9.72
N SER A 154 5.65 8.84 -8.58
CA SER A 154 4.32 9.43 -8.36
C SER A 154 4.28 10.96 -8.55
N GLY A 155 5.43 11.62 -8.44
CA GLY A 155 5.52 13.09 -8.39
C GLY A 155 5.10 13.70 -7.04
N TYR A 156 4.91 12.87 -6.00
CA TYR A 156 4.59 13.35 -4.64
C TYR A 156 5.83 13.74 -3.84
N TYR A 157 6.98 13.18 -4.23
CA TYR A 157 8.27 13.34 -3.59
C TYR A 157 9.28 13.94 -4.59
N ASP A 158 10.18 14.78 -4.08
CA ASP A 158 11.25 15.43 -4.86
C ASP A 158 12.43 14.48 -5.18
#